data_AF-A0ABD0Q3D9-F1
#
_entry.id   AF-A0ABD0Q3D9-F1
#
_cell.length_a   1.000
_cell.length_b   1.000
_cell.length_c   1.000
_cell.angle_alpha   90.00
_cell.angle_beta   90.00
_cell.angle_gamma   90.00
#
_symmetry.space_group_name_H-M   'P 1'
#
loop_
_entity.id
_entity.type
_entity.pdbx_description
1 polymer ?
#
loop_
_entity_poly.entity_id
_entity_poly.type
_entity_poly.pdbx_seq_one_letter_code
_entity_poly.pdbx_strand_id
1 'polypeptide(L)'
;LRGQVLLLHSSSTDPQLVCKLGHLLSELGFGVFLDLCSQTELGSRGPAAWLHSKLDHIQKHGGKALLVLSPSTLQRAELYWKIAVEKQNNPTTYSSDTLASALGCIFADRQKGCAAQRFVLLQMDFHELSINEEHDMPMLLRGLPLYKLPSQSQGLLMELCLESPNNMSGKLKKMWWMKNAQRKLAQGVQNI
;
A
#
# COMPACT_ATOMS: atom_id res chain seq x y z
N LEU A 1 -18.24 0.83 5.81
CA LEU A 1 -16.90 0.39 5.38
C LEU A 1 -15.89 1.29 6.07
N ARG A 2 -14.84 0.74 6.68
CA ARG A 2 -13.86 1.51 7.49
C ARG A 2 -12.94 2.39 6.63
N GLY A 3 -12.78 2.00 5.37
CA GLY A 3 -11.94 2.61 4.36
C GLY A 3 -11.71 1.61 3.24
N GLN A 4 -10.97 2.02 2.22
CA GLN A 4 -10.56 1.15 1.13
C GLN A 4 -9.04 1.05 1.06
N VAL A 5 -8.55 -0.14 0.73
CA VAL A 5 -7.13 -0.45 0.65
C VAL A 5 -6.85 -1.07 -0.70
N LEU A 6 -5.87 -0.54 -1.41
CA LEU A 6 -5.28 -1.21 -2.57
C LEU A 6 -3.93 -1.78 -2.17
N LEU A 7 -3.76 -3.09 -2.20
CA LEU A 7 -2.48 -3.74 -1.92
C LEU A 7 -1.65 -3.80 -3.20
N LEU A 8 -0.43 -3.28 -3.13
CA LEU A 8 0.56 -3.28 -4.19
C LEU A 8 1.79 -4.06 -3.73
N HIS A 9 2.30 -4.92 -4.59
CA HIS A 9 3.45 -5.75 -4.28
C HIS A 9 4.31 -5.98 -5.53
N SER A 10 5.52 -6.51 -5.32
CA SER A 10 6.33 -7.02 -6.42
C SER A 10 5.92 -8.45 -6.79
N SER A 11 6.16 -8.86 -8.04
CA SER A 11 5.92 -10.24 -8.47
C SER A 11 6.75 -11.28 -7.71
N SER A 12 7.82 -10.88 -7.04
CA SER A 12 8.66 -11.75 -6.21
C SER A 12 8.30 -11.71 -4.72
N THR A 13 7.31 -10.89 -4.33
CA THR A 13 6.76 -10.91 -2.97
C THR A 13 5.93 -12.18 -2.80
N ASP A 14 6.03 -12.86 -1.66
CA ASP A 14 5.26 -14.07 -1.40
C ASP A 14 3.74 -13.81 -1.56
N PRO A 15 3.07 -14.45 -2.54
CA PRO A 15 1.64 -14.29 -2.75
C PRO A 15 0.80 -14.69 -1.53
N GLN A 16 1.24 -15.67 -0.75
CA GLN A 16 0.51 -16.13 0.45
C GLN A 16 0.47 -15.03 1.50
N LEU A 17 1.60 -14.36 1.76
CA LEU A 17 1.67 -13.21 2.65
C LEU A 17 0.72 -12.10 2.22
N VAL A 18 0.73 -11.73 0.93
CA VAL A 18 -0.11 -10.64 0.42
C VAL A 18 -1.60 -11.00 0.50
N CYS A 19 -1.96 -12.24 0.16
CA CYS A 19 -3.33 -12.74 0.27
C CYS A 19 -3.80 -12.79 1.74
N LYS A 20 -3.00 -13.35 2.66
CA LYS A 20 -3.33 -13.39 4.09
C LYS A 20 -3.51 -11.98 4.65
N LEU A 21 -2.62 -11.05 4.30
CA LEU A 21 -2.75 -9.64 4.70
C LEU A 21 -4.04 -9.01 4.17
N GLY A 22 -4.37 -9.26 2.89
CA GLY A 22 -5.63 -8.81 2.29
C GLY A 22 -6.86 -9.36 3.02
N HIS A 23 -6.85 -10.64 3.36
CA HIS A 23 -7.90 -11.28 4.16
C HIS A 23 -8.01 -10.64 5.56
N LEU A 24 -6.89 -10.46 6.27
CA LEU A 24 -6.89 -9.83 7.59
C LEU A 24 -7.50 -8.43 7.54
N LEU A 25 -7.12 -7.59 6.57
CA LEU A 25 -7.70 -6.26 6.40
C LEU A 25 -9.19 -6.32 6.04
N SER A 26 -9.61 -7.27 5.20
CA SER A 26 -11.03 -7.48 4.89
C SER A 26 -11.84 -7.85 6.13
N GLU A 27 -11.32 -8.74 6.99
CA GLU A 27 -11.97 -9.12 8.24
C GLU A 27 -12.09 -7.97 9.25
N LEU A 28 -11.22 -6.97 9.14
CA LEU A 28 -11.29 -5.74 9.93
C LEU A 28 -12.33 -4.74 9.39
N GLY A 29 -12.93 -5.03 8.24
CA GLY A 29 -14.00 -4.23 7.62
C GLY A 29 -13.51 -3.20 6.59
N PHE A 30 -12.30 -3.37 6.06
CA PHE A 30 -11.79 -2.60 4.91
C PHE A 30 -12.23 -3.24 3.59
N GLY A 31 -12.53 -2.41 2.60
CA GLY A 31 -12.66 -2.90 1.21
C GLY A 31 -11.28 -3.06 0.60
N VAL A 32 -10.84 -4.29 0.31
CA VAL A 32 -9.49 -4.58 -0.17
C VAL A 32 -9.50 -4.88 -1.66
N PHE A 33 -8.65 -4.18 -2.42
CA PHE A 33 -8.32 -4.50 -3.80
C PHE A 33 -6.94 -5.13 -3.86
N LEU A 34 -6.85 -6.27 -4.53
CA LEU A 34 -5.61 -7.01 -4.75
C LEU A 34 -5.66 -7.60 -6.16
N ASP A 35 -4.55 -7.50 -6.86
CA ASP A 35 -4.39 -8.00 -8.23
C ASP A 35 -4.50 -9.53 -8.29
N LEU A 36 -3.94 -10.24 -7.32
CA LEU A 36 -4.08 -11.71 -7.17
C LEU A 36 -5.54 -12.18 -7.11
N CYS A 37 -6.44 -11.37 -6.56
CA CYS A 37 -7.88 -11.67 -6.50
C CYS A 37 -8.68 -11.13 -7.71
N SER A 38 -8.04 -10.37 -8.61
CA SER A 38 -8.71 -9.63 -9.70
C SER A 38 -8.20 -10.03 -11.09
N GLN A 39 -7.73 -11.28 -11.25
CA GLN A 39 -7.06 -11.76 -12.46
C GLN A 39 -7.92 -11.64 -13.73
N THR A 40 -9.24 -11.79 -13.63
CA THR A 40 -10.18 -11.63 -14.76
C THR A 40 -10.29 -10.18 -15.24
N GLU A 41 -10.37 -9.23 -14.31
CA GLU A 41 -10.35 -7.79 -14.64
C GLU A 41 -8.99 -7.35 -15.19
N LEU A 42 -7.90 -7.89 -14.64
CA LEU A 42 -6.54 -7.61 -15.10
C LEU A 42 -6.29 -8.15 -16.51
N GLY A 43 -6.71 -9.38 -16.79
CA GLY A 43 -6.55 -10.00 -18.11
C GLY A 43 -7.33 -9.28 -19.21
N SER A 44 -8.43 -8.59 -18.86
CA SER A 44 -9.24 -7.84 -19.83
C SER A 44 -8.82 -6.38 -20.01
N ARG A 45 -8.35 -5.70 -18.95
CA ARG A 45 -8.00 -4.26 -19.00
C ARG A 45 -6.50 -3.98 -19.07
N GLY A 46 -5.68 -4.95 -18.68
CA GLY A 46 -4.25 -4.77 -18.45
C GLY A 46 -3.91 -4.13 -17.10
N PRO A 47 -2.69 -4.32 -16.58
CA PRO A 47 -2.34 -3.92 -15.21
C PRO A 47 -2.40 -2.41 -14.97
N ALA A 48 -1.96 -1.60 -15.93
CA ALA A 48 -1.98 -0.14 -15.79
C ALA A 48 -3.42 0.41 -15.69
N ALA A 49 -4.31 0.01 -16.60
CA ALA A 49 -5.69 0.49 -16.61
C ALA A 49 -6.47 0.00 -15.38
N TRP A 50 -6.25 -1.25 -14.96
CA TRP A 50 -6.81 -1.76 -13.71
C TRP A 50 -6.34 -0.95 -12.51
N LEU A 51 -5.04 -0.70 -12.39
CA LEU A 51 -4.47 0.08 -11.31
C LEU A 51 -5.06 1.49 -11.25
N HIS A 52 -5.10 2.19 -12.39
CA HIS A 52 -5.69 3.53 -12.47
C HIS A 52 -7.15 3.53 -12.03
N SER A 53 -7.93 2.52 -12.44
CA SER A 53 -9.32 2.39 -12.02
C SER A 53 -9.45 2.22 -10.50
N LYS A 54 -8.59 1.42 -9.85
CA LYS A 54 -8.63 1.23 -8.39
C LYS A 54 -8.11 2.46 -7.65
N LEU A 55 -7.07 3.12 -8.15
CA LEU A 55 -6.54 4.37 -7.60
C LEU A 55 -7.55 5.53 -7.66
N ASP A 56 -8.31 5.64 -8.75
CA ASP A 56 -9.42 6.61 -8.87
C ASP A 56 -10.57 6.25 -7.91
N HIS A 57 -10.89 4.95 -7.79
CA HIS A 57 -11.93 4.48 -6.89
C HIS A 57 -11.62 4.80 -5.41
N ILE A 58 -10.41 4.51 -4.93
CA ILE A 58 -10.02 4.86 -3.55
C ILE A 58 -9.93 6.37 -3.33
N GLN A 59 -9.58 7.15 -4.36
CA GLN A 59 -9.55 8.61 -4.27
C GLN A 59 -10.96 9.20 -4.10
N LYS A 60 -11.96 8.65 -4.80
CA LYS A 60 -13.36 9.11 -4.72
C LYS A 60 -14.06 8.72 -3.43
N HIS A 61 -13.77 7.54 -2.90
CA HIS A 61 -14.51 6.97 -1.77
C HIS A 61 -13.71 6.96 -0.46
N GLY A 62 -12.49 7.49 -0.50
CA GLY A 62 -11.54 7.45 0.60
C GLY A 62 -10.83 6.10 0.72
N GLY A 63 -9.52 6.15 0.90
CA GLY A 63 -8.67 4.97 1.04
C GLY A 63 -7.22 5.27 0.75
N LYS A 64 -6.38 4.24 0.85
CA LYS A 64 -4.94 4.32 0.60
C LYS A 64 -4.46 3.14 -0.21
N ALA A 65 -3.46 3.36 -1.04
CA ALA A 65 -2.69 2.30 -1.67
C ALA A 65 -1.51 1.95 -0.76
N LEU A 66 -1.43 0.68 -0.34
CA LEU A 66 -0.38 0.13 0.49
C LEU A 66 0.63 -0.59 -0.39
N LEU A 67 1.85 -0.05 -0.47
CA LEU A 67 2.97 -0.68 -1.16
C LEU A 67 3.77 -1.54 -0.18
N VAL A 68 3.68 -2.86 -0.35
CA VAL A 68 4.44 -3.84 0.45
C VAL A 68 5.90 -3.80 0.02
N LEU A 69 6.78 -3.43 0.95
CA LEU A 69 8.21 -3.37 0.74
C LEU A 69 8.82 -4.77 0.74
N SER A 70 9.69 -4.98 -0.23
CA SER A 70 10.54 -6.16 -0.43
C SER A 70 11.83 -5.68 -1.08
N PRO A 71 12.93 -6.47 -1.06
CA PRO A 71 14.17 -6.07 -1.73
C PRO A 71 13.96 -5.72 -3.20
N SER A 72 13.11 -6.50 -3.89
CA SER A 72 12.71 -6.27 -5.27
C SER A 72 11.88 -5.00 -5.48
N THR A 73 10.98 -4.64 -4.56
CA THR A 73 10.20 -3.40 -4.63
C THR A 73 11.13 -2.18 -4.54
N LEU A 74 12.09 -2.20 -3.62
CA LEU A 74 13.07 -1.14 -3.46
C LEU A 74 13.99 -1.02 -4.69
N GLN A 75 14.55 -2.15 -5.15
CA GLN A 75 15.39 -2.19 -6.33
C GLN A 75 14.67 -1.63 -7.56
N ARG A 76 13.40 -2.00 -7.75
CA ARG A 76 12.58 -1.50 -8.86
C ARG A 76 12.26 -0.02 -8.72
N ALA A 77 11.96 0.47 -7.52
CA ALA A 77 11.74 1.89 -7.29
C ALA A 77 13.00 2.73 -7.57
N GLU A 78 14.18 2.23 -7.18
CA GLU A 78 15.46 2.89 -7.44
C GLU A 78 15.79 2.93 -8.94
N LEU A 79 15.67 1.79 -9.62
CA LEU A 79 15.87 1.71 -11.06
C LEU A 79 14.89 2.61 -11.82
N TYR A 80 13.63 2.62 -11.39
CA TYR A 80 12.62 3.50 -11.95
C TYR A 80 13.01 4.97 -11.81
N TRP A 81 13.45 5.39 -10.62
CA TRP A 81 13.88 6.77 -10.37
C TRP A 81 15.04 7.17 -11.28
N LYS A 82 16.07 6.34 -11.39
CA LYS A 82 17.23 6.59 -12.27
C LYS A 82 16.80 6.80 -13.72
N ILE A 83 15.99 5.89 -14.26
CA ILE A 83 15.50 6.00 -15.65
C ILE A 83 14.61 7.23 -15.83
N ALA A 84 13.74 7.53 -14.86
CA ALA A 84 12.81 8.66 -14.95
C ALA A 84 13.56 10.01 -14.96
N VAL A 85 14.60 10.13 -14.14
CA VAL A 85 15.46 11.32 -14.09
C VAL A 85 16.31 11.44 -15.36
N GLU A 86 16.96 10.36 -15.79
CA GLU A 86 17.81 10.36 -17.00
C GLU A 86 17.02 10.68 -18.28
N LYS A 87 15.83 10.10 -18.44
CA LYS A 87 15.01 10.27 -19.64
C LYS A 87 14.04 11.46 -19.55
N GLN A 88 13.99 12.15 -18.41
CA GLN A 88 13.00 13.19 -18.07
C GLN A 88 11.55 12.77 -18.41
N ASN A 89 11.26 11.48 -18.36
CA ASN A 89 10.00 10.90 -18.85
C ASN A 89 9.63 9.69 -18.01
N ASN A 90 8.35 9.32 -18.04
CA ASN A 90 7.80 8.20 -17.30
C ASN A 90 8.29 6.84 -17.87
N PRO A 91 9.06 6.03 -17.10
CA PRO A 91 9.52 4.70 -17.48
C PRO A 91 8.45 3.61 -17.62
N THR A 92 7.18 3.84 -17.25
CA THR A 92 6.11 2.83 -17.34
C THR A 92 5.90 2.29 -18.76
N THR A 93 6.42 2.98 -19.79
CA THR A 93 6.43 2.50 -21.18
C THR A 93 7.21 1.19 -21.37
N TYR A 94 8.07 0.80 -20.41
CA TYR A 94 8.99 -0.35 -20.53
C TYR A 94 8.65 -1.55 -19.63
N SER A 95 7.64 -1.45 -18.75
CA SER A 95 7.24 -2.55 -17.86
C SER A 95 5.74 -2.51 -17.63
N SER A 96 5.06 -3.62 -17.96
CA SER A 96 3.59 -3.67 -18.05
C SER A 96 2.90 -4.17 -16.80
N ASP A 97 3.61 -4.37 -15.68
CA ASP A 97 3.01 -4.91 -14.46
C ASP A 97 2.43 -3.83 -13.53
N THR A 98 1.65 -4.29 -12.55
CA THR A 98 0.97 -3.45 -11.57
C THR A 98 1.97 -2.60 -10.77
N LEU A 99 3.13 -3.16 -10.42
CA LEU A 99 4.15 -2.45 -9.64
C LEU A 99 4.76 -1.30 -10.45
N ALA A 100 5.17 -1.54 -11.70
CA ALA A 100 5.71 -0.47 -12.55
C ALA A 100 4.70 0.67 -12.72
N SER A 101 3.44 0.33 -12.99
CA SER A 101 2.34 1.29 -13.10
C SER A 101 2.17 2.10 -11.81
N ALA A 102 2.31 1.46 -10.65
CA ALA A 102 2.22 2.12 -9.34
C ALA A 102 3.40 3.06 -9.09
N LEU A 103 4.62 2.64 -9.41
CA LEU A 103 5.81 3.50 -9.31
C LEU A 103 5.66 4.75 -10.18
N GLY A 104 5.03 4.64 -11.36
CA GLY A 104 4.73 5.80 -12.19
C GLY A 104 3.66 6.73 -11.65
N CYS A 105 2.62 6.19 -11.01
CA CYS A 105 1.65 7.00 -10.29
C CYS A 105 2.32 7.74 -9.12
N ILE A 106 3.17 7.05 -8.34
CA ILE A 106 3.92 7.66 -7.23
C ILE A 106 4.83 8.77 -7.76
N PHE A 107 5.56 8.54 -8.86
CA PHE A 107 6.43 9.54 -9.48
C PHE A 107 5.65 10.79 -9.92
N ALA A 108 4.50 10.60 -10.58
CA ALA A 108 3.64 11.69 -11.02
C ALA A 108 3.04 12.47 -9.85
N ASP A 109 2.58 11.79 -8.80
CA ASP A 109 2.01 12.42 -7.61
C ASP A 109 3.06 13.10 -6.73
N ARG A 110 4.31 12.62 -6.76
CA ARG A 110 5.44 13.24 -6.08
C ARG A 110 5.73 14.62 -6.66
N GLN A 111 5.72 14.76 -7.99
CA GLN A 111 5.90 16.05 -8.65
C GLN A 111 4.80 17.06 -8.28
N LYS A 112 3.62 16.58 -7.86
CA LYS A 112 2.50 17.40 -7.40
C LYS A 112 2.47 17.60 -5.87
N GLY A 113 3.39 16.99 -5.13
CA GLY A 113 3.41 17.03 -3.67
C GLY A 113 2.27 16.27 -2.97
N CYS A 114 1.56 15.39 -3.67
CA CYS A 114 0.37 14.71 -3.15
C CYS A 114 0.53 13.19 -2.94
N ALA A 115 1.71 12.61 -3.21
CA ALA A 115 1.92 11.17 -3.14
C ALA A 115 1.59 10.58 -1.75
N ALA A 116 2.00 11.23 -0.66
CA ALA A 116 1.73 10.79 0.72
C ALA A 116 0.24 10.76 1.09
N GLN A 117 -0.60 11.49 0.35
CA GLN A 117 -2.05 11.47 0.57
C GLN A 117 -2.67 10.16 0.05
N ARG A 118 -2.04 9.51 -0.93
CA ARG A 118 -2.60 8.35 -1.64
C ARG A 118 -1.85 7.05 -1.36
N PHE A 119 -0.54 7.12 -1.14
CA PHE A 119 0.34 5.96 -0.99
C PHE A 119 0.94 5.89 0.40
N VAL A 120 1.00 4.67 0.92
CA VAL A 120 1.60 4.31 2.21
C VAL A 120 2.53 3.13 1.98
N LEU A 121 3.70 3.15 2.59
CA LEU A 121 4.67 2.05 2.56
C LEU A 121 4.40 1.09 3.72
N LEU A 122 4.53 -0.20 3.45
CA LEU A 122 4.33 -1.26 4.43
C LEU A 122 5.53 -2.18 4.47
N GLN A 123 6.18 -2.30 5.62
CA GLN A 123 7.27 -3.26 5.85
C GLN A 123 6.83 -4.34 6.85
N MET A 124 7.28 -5.56 6.65
CA MET A 124 7.13 -6.64 7.63
C MET A 124 8.37 -6.69 8.52
N ASP A 125 8.20 -6.71 9.84
CA ASP A 125 9.29 -6.71 10.83
C ASP A 125 10.13 -8.00 10.77
N PHE A 126 9.51 -9.12 10.41
CA PHE A 126 10.17 -10.42 10.28
C PHE A 126 10.91 -10.59 8.95
N HIS A 127 10.77 -9.63 8.04
CA HIS A 127 11.62 -9.58 6.86
C HIS A 127 12.81 -8.68 7.22
N GLU A 128 14.02 -9.25 7.23
CA GLU A 128 15.28 -8.52 7.50
C GLU A 128 15.61 -7.55 6.35
N LEU A 129 14.72 -6.58 6.16
CA LEU A 129 14.95 -5.38 5.41
C LEU A 129 15.58 -4.40 6.39
N SER A 130 16.91 -4.45 6.51
CA SER A 130 17.70 -3.46 7.25
C SER A 130 17.71 -2.12 6.51
N ILE A 131 16.53 -1.56 6.22
CA ILE A 131 16.37 -0.29 5.51
C ILE A 131 16.59 0.81 6.53
N ASN A 132 17.72 1.49 6.42
CA ASN A 132 17.87 2.80 6.99
C ASN A 132 17.05 3.78 6.13
N GLU A 133 15.94 4.28 6.66
CA GLU A 133 15.00 5.15 5.91
C GLU A 133 15.67 6.40 5.30
N GLU A 134 16.75 6.90 5.90
CA GLU A 134 17.49 8.06 5.40
C GLU A 134 18.43 7.72 4.24
N HIS A 135 18.96 6.50 4.18
CA HIS A 135 20.06 6.15 3.27
C HIS A 135 19.64 5.10 2.22
N ASP A 136 18.84 4.12 2.62
CA ASP A 136 18.48 2.96 1.79
C ASP A 136 17.12 3.12 1.10
N MET A 137 16.31 4.11 1.52
CA MET A 137 15.01 4.37 0.89
C MET A 137 15.19 5.05 -0.47
N PRO A 138 14.71 4.45 -1.57
CA PRO A 138 14.77 5.05 -2.90
C PRO A 138 14.15 6.44 -2.92
N MET A 139 14.74 7.37 -3.69
CA MET A 139 14.24 8.76 -3.78
C MET A 139 12.76 8.82 -4.11
N LEU A 140 12.29 7.93 -4.99
CA LEU A 140 10.90 7.86 -5.40
C LEU A 140 9.93 7.67 -4.21
N LEU A 141 10.31 6.85 -3.25
CA LEU A 141 9.48 6.45 -2.11
C LEU A 141 9.68 7.34 -0.87
N ARG A 142 10.78 8.11 -0.82
CA ARG A 142 11.12 8.95 0.33
C ARG A 142 10.05 10.00 0.63
N GLY A 143 9.65 10.12 1.89
CA GLY A 143 8.61 11.05 2.34
C GLY A 143 7.18 10.49 2.26
N LEU A 144 7.00 9.26 1.79
CA LEU A 144 5.77 8.52 1.99
C LEU A 144 5.72 7.97 3.44
N PRO A 145 4.54 7.90 4.08
CA PRO A 145 4.41 7.28 5.40
C PRO A 145 4.82 5.81 5.35
N LEU A 146 5.67 5.37 6.27
CA LEU A 146 6.08 3.97 6.44
C LEU A 146 5.51 3.42 7.74
N TYR A 147 4.86 2.27 7.64
CA TYR A 147 4.45 1.49 8.80
C TYR A 147 5.07 0.10 8.74
N LYS A 148 5.55 -0.37 9.89
CA LYS A 148 6.09 -1.71 10.07
C LYS A 148 5.09 -2.60 10.80
N LEU A 149 4.85 -3.82 10.32
CA LEU A 149 3.97 -4.78 10.97
C LEU A 149 4.75 -5.98 11.51
N PRO A 150 4.40 -6.47 12.71
CA PRO A 150 3.25 -6.05 13.53
C PRO A 150 3.47 -4.79 14.40
N SER A 151 4.69 -4.27 14.55
CA SER A 151 5.05 -3.28 15.59
C SER A 151 4.25 -1.98 15.56
N GLN A 152 3.86 -1.50 14.38
CA GLN A 152 3.14 -0.25 14.17
C GLN A 152 1.69 -0.46 13.66
N SER A 153 1.09 -1.62 13.97
CA SER A 153 -0.29 -1.98 13.57
C SER A 153 -1.32 -0.89 13.85
N GLN A 154 -1.25 -0.26 15.03
CA GLN A 154 -2.19 0.80 15.40
C GLN A 154 -2.04 2.05 14.51
N GLY A 155 -0.80 2.45 14.22
CA GLY A 155 -0.50 3.58 13.35
C GLY A 155 -1.08 3.37 11.95
N LEU A 156 -0.84 2.17 11.39
CA LEU A 156 -1.39 1.79 10.10
C LEU A 156 -2.92 1.83 10.10
N LEU A 157 -3.58 1.24 11.10
CA LEU A 157 -5.04 1.21 11.17
C LEU A 157 -5.64 2.61 11.28
N MET A 158 -4.99 3.54 11.99
CA MET A 158 -5.42 4.94 12.05
C MET A 158 -5.30 5.62 10.69
N GLU A 159 -4.20 5.40 9.96
CA GLU A 159 -3.98 5.96 8.62
C GLU A 159 -5.02 5.45 7.60
N LEU A 160 -5.44 4.18 7.71
CA LEU A 160 -6.40 3.57 6.79
C LEU A 160 -7.87 3.89 7.11
N CYS A 161 -8.17 4.28 8.36
CA CYS A 161 -9.54 4.54 8.78
C CYS A 161 -10.03 5.93 8.36
N LEU A 162 -11.09 5.96 7.56
CA LEU A 162 -11.77 7.21 7.16
C LEU A 162 -12.70 7.77 8.24
N GLU A 163 -13.19 6.92 9.15
CA GLU A 163 -14.25 7.29 10.08
C GLU A 163 -13.77 8.25 11.18
N SER A 164 -14.28 9.49 11.18
CA SER A 164 -14.22 10.43 12.30
C SER A 164 -15.59 10.50 12.99
N PRO A 165 -15.82 9.76 14.09
CA PRO A 165 -17.10 9.78 14.77
C PRO A 165 -17.38 11.13 15.45
N ASN A 166 -18.51 11.74 15.12
CA ASN A 166 -18.93 13.05 15.64
C ASN A 166 -19.57 13.01 17.03
N ASN A 167 -19.82 11.81 17.60
CA ASN A 167 -20.46 11.63 18.90
C ASN A 167 -19.65 10.72 19.84
N MET A 168 -19.89 10.82 21.15
CA MET A 168 -19.12 10.13 22.19
C MET A 168 -19.26 8.60 22.11
N SER A 169 -20.46 8.10 21.82
CA SER A 169 -20.71 6.65 21.65
C SER A 169 -19.93 6.07 20.47
N GLY A 170 -19.88 6.78 19.34
CA GLY A 170 -19.10 6.39 18.16
C GLY A 170 -17.60 6.41 18.43
N LYS A 171 -17.10 7.39 19.20
CA LYS A 171 -15.70 7.43 19.64
C LYS A 171 -15.33 6.20 20.49
N LEU A 172 -16.20 5.81 21.43
CA LEU A 172 -16.00 4.61 22.25
C LEU A 172 -16.03 3.34 21.41
N LYS A 173 -16.98 3.19 20.48
CA LYS A 173 -17.04 2.06 19.55
C LYS A 173 -15.78 1.97 18.68
N LYS A 174 -15.30 3.11 18.15
CA LYS A 174 -14.05 3.16 17.37
C LYS A 174 -12.85 2.77 18.23
N MET A 175 -12.76 3.24 19.47
CA MET A 175 -11.67 2.89 20.38
C MET A 175 -11.63 1.39 20.70
N TRP A 176 -12.80 0.80 21.00
CA TRP A 176 -12.93 -0.64 21.23
C TRP A 176 -12.56 -1.45 20.00
N TRP A 177 -13.08 -1.06 18.83
CA TRP A 177 -12.72 -1.69 17.56
C TRP A 177 -11.21 -1.57 17.30
N MET A 178 -10.59 -0.40 17.53
CA MET A 178 -9.16 -0.18 17.31
C MET A 178 -8.30 -1.11 18.16
N LYS A 179 -8.63 -1.27 19.46
CA LYS A 179 -7.93 -2.22 20.34
C LYS A 179 -8.04 -3.66 19.84
N ASN A 180 -9.22 -4.06 19.39
CA ASN A 180 -9.43 -5.41 18.87
C ASN A 180 -8.72 -5.61 17.52
N ALA A 181 -8.83 -4.64 16.62
CA ALA A 181 -8.24 -4.64 15.29
C ALA A 181 -6.71 -4.67 15.36
N GLN A 182 -6.11 -3.87 16.25
CA GLN A 182 -4.67 -3.88 16.49
C GLN A 182 -4.19 -5.27 16.94
N ARG A 183 -4.87 -5.89 17.91
CA ARG A 183 -4.50 -7.24 18.37
C ARG A 183 -4.65 -8.26 17.24
N LYS A 184 -5.79 -8.22 16.53
CA LYS A 184 -6.09 -9.16 15.45
C LYS A 184 -5.09 -9.02 14.30
N LEU A 185 -4.72 -7.79 13.92
CA LEU A 185 -3.72 -7.54 12.89
C LEU A 185 -2.33 -7.99 13.34
N ALA A 186 -1.91 -7.64 14.57
CA ALA A 186 -0.61 -8.02 15.10
C ALA A 186 -0.46 -9.55 15.20
N GLN A 187 -1.46 -10.23 15.76
CA GLN A 187 -1.47 -11.69 15.86
C GLN A 187 -1.58 -12.35 14.48
N GLY A 188 -2.43 -11.83 13.60
CA GLY A 188 -2.62 -12.35 12.26
C GLY A 188 -1.31 -12.30 11.47
N VAL A 189 -0.61 -11.16 11.50
CA VAL A 189 0.67 -10.96 10.81
C VAL A 189 1.80 -11.79 11.41
N GLN A 190 1.81 -12.04 12.72
CA GLN A 190 2.78 -12.95 13.35
C GLN A 190 2.58 -14.43 12.94
N ASN A 191 1.39 -14.80 12.48
CA ASN A 191 1.04 -16.14 12.02
C ASN A 191 1.09 -16.27 10.47
N ILE A 192 1.60 -15.24 9.78
CA ILE A 192 1.83 -15.29 8.33
C ILE A 192 3.11 -16.05 8.05
#